data_AF-A0A814MXX3-F1
#
_entry.id   AF-A0A814MXX3-F1
#
_cell.length_a   1.000
_cell.length_b   1.000
_cell.length_c   1.000
_cell.angle_alpha   90.00
_cell.angle_beta   90.00
_cell.angle_gamma   90.00
#
_symmetry.space_group_name_H-M   'P 1'
#
loop_
_entity.id
_entity.type
_entity.pdbx_description
1 polymer ?
#
loop_
_entity_poly.entity_id
_entity_poly.type
_entity_poly.pdbx_seq_one_letter_code
_entity_poly.pdbx_strand_id
1 'polypeptide(L)'
;MKQIKFLLCNLPVSIVDREEFRNLLKDAILPCRQTFTKSLIPQKSVMVKSSIAHELSEFKSCSLTCDAWTTNSNFRLLSLKYLEEGHKSEYLFEVLEEIINEWYLDGKVFKIVCDSGSNMIAITRFNDNFVPCAAHRINLCVNDIMSEKEVKTKFNNLGEEEFFVKLFDDFGSLKQHKIDLLMKNEIEKSNNYKKSFLNVVNKSKKLIGSFKHSIQLTENLRKKEKLIF
;
A
#
# COMPACT_ATOMS: atom_id res chain seq x y z
N MET A 1 -34.58 7.15 -23.02
CA MET A 1 -33.82 6.17 -23.84
C MET A 1 -32.30 6.38 -23.84
N LYS A 2 -31.76 7.59 -24.11
CA LYS A 2 -30.30 7.83 -24.16
C LYS A 2 -29.57 7.57 -22.83
N GLN A 3 -30.16 8.00 -21.71
CA GLN A 3 -29.61 7.77 -20.35
C GLN A 3 -29.55 6.28 -19.99
N ILE A 4 -30.58 5.50 -20.33
CA ILE A 4 -30.61 4.04 -20.12
C ILE A 4 -29.50 3.36 -20.94
N LYS A 5 -29.30 3.77 -22.21
CA LYS A 5 -28.20 3.24 -23.03
C LYS A 5 -26.82 3.58 -22.46
N PHE A 6 -26.63 4.77 -21.88
CA PHE A 6 -25.39 5.15 -21.22
C PHE A 6 -25.08 4.28 -19.99
N LEU A 7 -26.10 3.95 -19.18
CA LEU A 7 -25.95 3.05 -18.03
C LEU A 7 -25.53 1.63 -18.44
N LEU A 8 -25.82 1.21 -19.67
CA LEU A 8 -25.43 -0.10 -20.21
C LEU A 8 -23.98 -0.14 -20.73
N CYS A 9 -23.28 1.00 -20.81
CA CYS A 9 -21.91 1.07 -21.32
C CYS A 9 -20.83 0.61 -20.33
N ASN A 10 -21.19 0.09 -19.15
CA ASN A 10 -20.26 -0.34 -18.09
C ASN A 10 -19.25 0.74 -17.66
N LEU A 11 -19.57 2.02 -17.87
CA LEU A 11 -18.80 3.12 -17.30
C LEU A 11 -19.20 3.31 -15.83
N PRO A 12 -18.26 3.72 -14.95
CA PRO A 12 -18.62 4.10 -13.58
C PRO A 12 -19.68 5.19 -13.60
N VAL A 13 -20.81 4.98 -12.93
CA VAL A 13 -21.93 5.95 -12.91
C VAL A 13 -21.47 7.31 -12.39
N SER A 14 -20.49 7.34 -11.47
CA SER A 14 -19.87 8.55 -10.93
C SER A 14 -19.18 9.43 -11.98
N ILE A 15 -19.02 8.96 -13.22
CA ILE A 15 -18.51 9.80 -14.32
C ILE A 15 -19.44 10.99 -14.61
N VAL A 16 -20.76 10.87 -14.35
CA VAL A 16 -21.71 11.97 -14.59
C VAL A 16 -21.54 13.12 -13.58
N ASP A 17 -20.95 12.84 -12.42
CA ASP A 17 -20.66 13.84 -11.40
C ASP A 17 -19.42 14.68 -11.78
N ARG A 18 -18.53 14.13 -12.61
CA ARG A 18 -17.31 14.80 -13.07
C ARG A 18 -17.66 15.99 -13.96
N GLU A 19 -17.16 17.16 -13.58
CA GLU A 19 -17.42 18.40 -14.31
C GLU A 19 -16.85 18.34 -15.73
N GLU A 20 -15.67 17.74 -15.88
CA GLU A 20 -14.96 17.57 -17.14
C GLU A 20 -15.77 16.75 -18.13
N PHE A 21 -16.43 15.68 -17.65
CA PHE A 21 -17.30 14.85 -18.48
C PHE A 21 -18.56 15.61 -18.90
N ARG A 22 -19.18 16.37 -17.99
CA ARG A 22 -20.34 17.23 -18.31
C ARG A 22 -19.97 18.34 -19.30
N ASN A 23 -18.76 18.90 -19.20
CA ASN A 23 -18.27 19.90 -20.14
C ASN A 23 -17.98 19.30 -21.51
N LEU A 24 -17.37 18.11 -21.58
CA LEU A 24 -17.16 17.38 -22.84
C LEU A 24 -18.48 17.10 -23.57
N LEU A 25 -19.55 16.76 -22.84
CA LEU A 25 -20.88 16.55 -23.42
C LEU A 25 -21.53 17.81 -24.02
N LYS A 26 -21.03 19.01 -23.70
CA LYS A 26 -21.48 20.28 -24.31
C LYS A 26 -20.84 20.53 -25.67
N ASP A 27 -19.74 19.85 -25.99
CA ASP A 27 -19.06 20.01 -27.28
C ASP A 27 -19.90 19.42 -28.41
N ALA A 28 -20.05 20.18 -29.50
CA ALA A 28 -20.88 19.76 -30.65
C ALA A 28 -20.31 18.55 -31.40
N ILE A 29 -18.99 18.34 -31.34
CA ILE A 29 -18.28 17.26 -32.02
C ILE A 29 -17.31 16.61 -31.04
N LEU A 30 -17.61 15.37 -30.65
CA LEU A 30 -16.71 14.60 -29.80
C LEU A 30 -15.56 14.00 -30.64
N PRO A 31 -14.30 14.13 -30.20
CA PRO A 31 -13.18 13.48 -30.87
C PRO A 31 -13.33 11.95 -30.81
N CYS A 32 -12.93 11.25 -31.88
CA CYS A 32 -12.92 9.79 -31.88
C CYS A 32 -11.75 9.25 -31.05
N ARG A 33 -11.78 7.95 -30.73
CA ARG A 33 -10.69 7.26 -30.01
C ARG A 33 -9.32 7.50 -30.65
N GLN A 34 -9.23 7.49 -31.99
CA GLN A 34 -7.96 7.70 -32.69
C GLN A 34 -7.44 9.13 -32.46
N THR A 35 -8.31 10.13 -32.52
CA THR A 35 -7.93 11.52 -32.22
C THR A 35 -7.44 11.68 -30.78
N PHE A 36 -8.12 11.07 -29.81
CA PHE A 36 -7.66 11.05 -28.41
C PHE A 36 -6.29 10.38 -28.27
N THR A 37 -6.14 9.14 -28.75
CA THR A 37 -4.92 8.34 -28.52
C THR A 37 -3.72 8.82 -29.33
N LYS A 38 -3.91 9.25 -30.59
CA LYS A 38 -2.80 9.60 -31.49
C LYS A 38 -2.44 11.08 -31.52
N SER A 39 -3.31 11.96 -31.02
CA SER A 39 -3.10 13.42 -31.10
C SER A 39 -3.27 14.11 -29.75
N LEU A 40 -4.48 14.11 -29.18
CA LEU A 40 -4.78 14.93 -28.00
C LEU A 40 -3.99 14.50 -26.76
N ILE A 41 -3.94 13.20 -26.47
CA ILE A 41 -3.21 12.68 -25.30
C ILE A 41 -1.69 12.93 -25.44
N PRO A 42 -1.02 12.57 -26.56
CA PRO A 42 0.39 12.89 -26.75
C PRO A 42 0.70 14.38 -26.63
N GLN A 43 -0.08 15.25 -27.28
CA GLN A 43 0.13 16.70 -27.22
C GLN A 43 -0.03 17.23 -25.79
N LYS A 44 -1.10 16.83 -25.08
CA LYS A 44 -1.32 17.23 -23.68
C LYS A 44 -0.25 16.69 -22.75
N SER A 45 0.19 15.44 -22.96
CA SER A 45 1.27 14.82 -22.19
C SER A 45 2.57 15.63 -22.33
N VAL A 46 2.98 15.97 -23.55
CA VAL A 46 4.18 16.79 -23.80
C VAL A 46 4.08 18.17 -23.15
N MET A 47 2.94 18.86 -23.30
CA MET A 47 2.74 20.17 -22.69
C MET A 47 2.80 20.12 -21.16
N VAL A 48 2.09 19.17 -20.54
CA VAL A 48 2.08 19.01 -19.08
C VAL A 48 3.45 18.60 -18.57
N LYS A 49 4.13 17.67 -19.25
CA LYS A 49 5.49 17.24 -18.91
C LYS A 49 6.47 18.41 -18.96
N SER A 50 6.40 19.24 -20.01
CA SER A 50 7.25 20.43 -20.13
C SER A 50 6.98 21.46 -19.03
N SER A 51 5.72 21.69 -18.68
CA SER A 51 5.36 22.60 -17.57
C SER A 51 5.87 22.09 -16.23
N ILE A 52 5.68 20.80 -15.93
CA ILE A 52 6.15 20.20 -14.68
C ILE A 52 7.68 20.18 -14.65
N ALA A 53 8.35 19.85 -15.75
CA ALA A 53 9.81 19.87 -15.83
C ALA A 53 10.37 21.28 -15.59
N HIS A 54 9.70 22.32 -16.11
CA HIS A 54 10.06 23.70 -15.82
C HIS A 54 9.93 24.01 -14.32
N GLU A 55 8.79 23.70 -13.71
CA GLU A 55 8.57 23.91 -12.27
C GLU A 55 9.62 23.15 -11.43
N LEU A 56 9.91 21.90 -11.80
CA LEU A 56 10.93 21.09 -11.15
C LEU A 56 12.35 21.65 -11.31
N SER A 57 12.62 22.36 -12.41
CA SER A 57 13.91 22.98 -12.67
C SER A 57 14.24 24.11 -11.69
N GLU A 58 13.21 24.78 -11.15
CA GLU A 58 13.36 25.91 -10.21
C GLU A 58 13.70 25.46 -8.78
N PHE A 59 13.36 24.23 -8.41
CA PHE A 59 13.67 23.73 -7.06
C PHE A 59 15.14 23.38 -6.91
N LYS A 60 15.69 23.73 -5.73
CA LYS A 60 17.07 23.42 -5.32
C LYS A 60 17.23 21.96 -4.86
N SER A 61 16.19 21.40 -4.26
CA SER A 61 16.22 20.05 -3.71
C SER A 61 14.82 19.45 -3.67
N CYS A 62 14.70 18.14 -3.83
CA CYS A 62 13.44 17.40 -3.71
C CYS A 62 13.63 16.05 -3.00
N SER A 63 12.51 15.45 -2.59
CA SER A 63 12.46 14.07 -2.13
C SER A 63 11.54 13.27 -3.04
N LEU A 64 11.89 12.02 -3.31
CA LEU A 64 11.09 11.12 -4.13
C LEU A 64 10.43 10.06 -3.25
N THR A 65 9.25 9.60 -3.67
CA THR A 65 8.60 8.41 -3.11
C THR A 65 8.51 7.38 -4.23
N CYS A 66 9.04 6.19 -3.99
CA CYS A 66 8.99 5.06 -4.91
C CYS A 66 8.17 3.95 -4.25
N ASP A 67 7.29 3.33 -5.03
CA ASP A 67 6.50 2.19 -4.60
C ASP A 67 6.49 1.17 -5.76
N ALA A 68 6.43 -0.12 -5.44
CA ALA A 68 6.38 -1.19 -6.41
C ALA A 68 5.16 -2.06 -6.12
N TRP A 69 4.13 -1.96 -6.96
CA TRP A 69 2.85 -2.59 -6.68
C TRP A 69 2.14 -3.06 -7.96
N THR A 70 1.31 -4.10 -7.83
CA THR A 70 0.40 -4.54 -8.90
C THR A 70 -0.93 -3.79 -8.78
N THR A 71 -1.36 -3.06 -9.81
CA THR A 71 -2.60 -2.26 -9.72
C THR A 71 -3.36 -2.08 -11.03
N ASN A 72 -4.65 -1.79 -10.85
CA ASN A 72 -5.54 -1.22 -11.86
C ASN A 72 -6.03 0.20 -11.47
N SER A 73 -5.41 0.85 -10.48
CA SER A 73 -5.85 2.14 -9.95
C SER A 73 -5.08 3.31 -10.57
N ASN A 74 -5.74 4.47 -10.64
CA ASN A 74 -5.13 5.70 -11.14
C ASN A 74 -4.39 6.44 -10.02
N PHE A 75 -3.09 6.66 -10.20
CA PHE A 75 -2.23 7.40 -9.27
C PHE A 75 -1.70 8.67 -9.92
N ARG A 76 -1.43 9.69 -9.12
CA ARG A 76 -0.66 10.87 -9.56
C ARG A 76 0.81 10.53 -9.38
N LEU A 77 1.48 10.20 -10.47
CA LEU A 77 2.86 9.74 -10.47
C LEU A 77 3.70 10.66 -11.35
N LEU A 78 4.96 10.84 -10.97
CA LEU A 78 5.95 11.49 -11.82
C LEU A 78 6.31 10.58 -13.01
N SER A 79 6.49 9.28 -12.75
CA SER A 79 6.74 8.28 -13.78
C SER A 79 6.11 6.94 -13.39
N LEU A 80 5.72 6.16 -14.39
CA LEU A 80 5.23 4.79 -14.26
C LEU A 80 5.99 3.93 -15.27
N LYS A 81 6.83 3.02 -14.77
CA LYS A 81 7.60 2.09 -15.60
C LYS A 81 7.10 0.67 -15.37
N TYR A 82 6.90 -0.05 -16.47
CA TYR A 82 6.66 -1.48 -16.41
C TYR A 82 8.00 -2.18 -16.17
N LEU A 83 8.06 -3.07 -15.18
CA LEU A 83 9.27 -3.79 -14.80
C LEU A 83 9.20 -5.20 -15.39
N GLU A 84 10.10 -5.50 -16.33
CA GLU A 84 10.09 -6.78 -17.07
C GLU A 84 10.86 -7.90 -16.33
N GLU A 85 11.85 -7.56 -15.52
CA GLU A 85 12.70 -8.50 -14.77
C GLU A 85 12.27 -8.68 -13.31
N GLY A 86 12.81 -9.72 -12.64
CA GLY A 86 12.54 -10.14 -11.26
C GLY A 86 12.98 -9.18 -10.15
N HIS A 87 12.77 -7.87 -10.36
CA HIS A 87 12.92 -6.78 -9.40
C HIS A 87 14.26 -6.77 -8.66
N LYS A 88 15.37 -7.17 -9.31
CA LYS A 88 16.71 -7.11 -8.70
C LYS A 88 17.05 -5.67 -8.32
N SER A 89 17.80 -5.49 -7.25
CA SER A 89 18.18 -4.17 -6.73
C SER A 89 18.86 -3.29 -7.76
N GLU A 90 19.75 -3.87 -8.55
CA GLU A 90 20.54 -3.16 -9.57
C GLU A 90 19.63 -2.60 -10.66
N TYR A 91 18.72 -3.44 -11.18
CA TYR A 91 17.76 -3.02 -12.21
C TYR A 91 16.81 -1.93 -11.69
N LEU A 92 16.32 -2.05 -10.46
CA LEU A 92 15.47 -1.03 -9.86
C LEU A 92 16.20 0.31 -9.68
N PHE A 93 17.49 0.25 -9.32
CA PHE A 93 18.34 1.43 -9.20
C PHE A 93 18.56 2.09 -10.56
N GLU A 94 18.88 1.32 -11.61
CA GLU A 94 19.03 1.84 -12.99
C GLU A 94 17.75 2.53 -13.50
N VAL A 95 16.58 1.92 -13.28
CA VAL A 95 15.29 2.51 -13.65
C VAL A 95 15.03 3.82 -12.89
N LEU A 96 15.42 3.88 -11.60
CA LEU A 96 15.31 5.10 -10.80
C LEU A 96 16.25 6.21 -11.31
N GLU A 97 17.49 5.89 -11.66
CA GLU A 97 18.43 6.84 -12.26
C GLU A 97 17.94 7.34 -13.61
N GLU A 98 17.38 6.47 -14.45
CA GLU A 98 16.75 6.87 -15.72
C GLU A 98 15.65 7.92 -15.49
N ILE A 99 14.77 7.69 -14.51
CA ILE A 99 13.69 8.64 -14.17
C ILE A 99 14.26 9.95 -13.61
N ILE A 100 15.26 9.89 -12.73
CA ILE A 100 15.90 11.09 -12.16
C ILE A 100 16.49 11.96 -13.28
N ASN A 101 17.18 11.33 -14.23
CA ASN A 101 17.76 12.00 -15.38
C ASN A 101 16.70 12.53 -16.36
N GLU A 102 15.66 11.75 -16.66
CA GLU A 102 14.54 12.13 -17.52
C GLU A 102 13.85 13.42 -17.05
N TRP A 103 13.80 13.62 -15.74
CA TRP A 103 13.16 14.78 -15.10
C TRP A 103 14.14 15.87 -14.66
N TYR A 104 15.42 15.77 -15.03
CA TYR A 104 16.46 16.74 -14.67
C TYR A 104 16.58 16.98 -13.17
N LEU A 105 16.46 15.90 -12.39
CA LEU A 105 16.53 15.90 -10.93
C LEU A 105 17.89 15.48 -10.40
N ASP A 106 18.87 15.22 -11.27
CA ASP A 106 20.23 14.88 -10.87
C ASP A 106 20.83 15.97 -9.97
N GLY A 107 21.49 15.55 -8.89
CA GLY A 107 22.01 16.44 -7.84
C GLY A 107 20.96 17.15 -6.98
N LYS A 108 19.65 17.02 -7.26
CA LYS A 108 18.57 17.64 -6.48
C LYS A 108 17.89 16.68 -5.50
N VAL A 109 17.96 15.38 -5.75
CA VAL A 109 17.30 14.36 -4.91
C VAL A 109 18.07 14.19 -3.60
N PHE A 110 17.47 14.66 -2.50
CA PHE A 110 18.06 14.50 -1.16
C PHE A 110 17.74 13.15 -0.52
N LYS A 111 16.48 12.68 -0.63
CA LYS A 111 16.03 11.38 -0.11
C LYS A 111 15.01 10.71 -1.02
N ILE A 112 15.03 9.38 -1.02
CA ILE A 112 14.10 8.51 -1.74
C ILE A 112 13.42 7.61 -0.71
N VAL A 113 12.12 7.78 -0.51
CA VAL A 113 11.33 6.93 0.38
C VAL A 113 10.81 5.74 -0.42
N CYS A 114 11.13 4.53 0.01
CA CYS A 114 10.71 3.29 -0.64
C CYS A 114 10.12 2.28 0.34
N ASP A 115 9.46 1.23 -0.14
CA ASP A 115 9.08 0.12 0.73
C ASP A 115 10.32 -0.56 1.36
N SER A 116 10.09 -1.43 2.34
CA SER A 116 11.16 -2.22 2.97
C SER A 116 11.24 -3.64 2.40
N GLY A 117 10.87 -3.83 1.14
CA GLY A 117 11.08 -5.09 0.44
C GLY A 117 12.56 -5.41 0.31
N SER A 118 12.92 -6.70 0.27
CA SER A 118 14.32 -7.15 0.28
C SER A 118 15.17 -6.50 -0.81
N ASN A 119 14.58 -6.26 -1.99
CA ASN A 119 15.27 -5.66 -3.12
C ASN A 119 15.45 -4.14 -2.92
N MET A 120 14.47 -3.42 -2.37
CA MET A 120 14.61 -2.00 -2.03
C MET A 120 15.62 -1.79 -0.90
N ILE A 121 15.66 -2.70 0.07
CA ILE A 121 16.71 -2.71 1.11
C ILE A 121 18.09 -2.99 0.49
N ALA A 122 18.20 -3.85 -0.51
CA ALA A 122 19.48 -4.07 -1.17
C ALA A 122 19.98 -2.81 -1.91
N ILE A 123 19.08 -1.94 -2.39
CA ILE A 123 19.44 -0.66 -3.03
C ILE A 123 20.12 0.30 -2.05
N THR A 124 19.74 0.30 -0.77
CA THR A 124 20.35 1.21 0.23
C THR A 124 21.85 0.95 0.39
N ARG A 125 22.35 -0.22 -0.01
CA ARG A 125 23.79 -0.56 0.00
C ARG A 125 24.59 0.21 -1.06
N PHE A 126 23.93 0.67 -2.12
CA PHE A 126 24.55 1.45 -3.19
C PHE A 126 24.37 2.95 -2.98
N ASN A 127 23.39 3.38 -2.17
CA ASN A 127 23.06 4.79 -1.97
C ASN A 127 22.34 5.06 -0.64
N ASP A 128 22.93 5.89 0.21
CA ASP A 128 22.40 6.28 1.53
C ASP A 128 21.21 7.25 1.48
N ASN A 129 20.78 7.66 0.28
CA ASN A 129 19.61 8.51 0.10
C ASN A 129 18.30 7.74 0.25
N PHE A 130 18.33 6.41 0.26
CA PHE A 130 17.13 5.58 0.42
C PHE A 130 16.69 5.47 1.88
N VAL A 131 15.39 5.68 2.12
CA VAL A 131 14.77 5.63 3.45
C VAL A 131 13.55 4.70 3.40
N PRO A 132 13.42 3.76 4.35
CA PRO A 132 12.27 2.88 4.38
C PRO A 132 10.97 3.63 4.74
N CYS A 133 9.88 3.24 4.10
CA CYS A 133 8.55 3.79 4.31
C CYS A 133 8.05 3.46 5.72
N ALA A 134 7.72 4.50 6.49
CA ALA A 134 7.23 4.36 7.86
C ALA A 134 5.97 3.49 7.95
N ALA A 135 5.02 3.66 7.03
CA ALA A 135 3.79 2.86 7.01
C ALA A 135 4.08 1.37 6.81
N HIS A 136 5.02 1.04 5.93
CA HIS A 136 5.42 -0.35 5.70
C HIS A 136 6.13 -0.93 6.94
N ARG A 137 7.02 -0.16 7.58
CA ARG A 137 7.69 -0.57 8.83
C ARG A 137 6.71 -0.83 9.98
N ILE A 138 5.69 0.02 10.13
CA ILE A 138 4.60 -0.20 11.10
C ILE A 138 3.85 -1.49 10.78
N ASN A 139 3.52 -1.72 9.50
CA ASN A 139 2.83 -2.94 9.08
C ASN A 139 3.65 -4.21 9.35
N LEU A 140 4.97 -4.19 9.13
CA LEU A 140 5.86 -5.29 9.49
C LEU A 140 5.85 -5.55 11.00
N CYS A 141 6.01 -4.52 11.83
CA CYS A 141 5.94 -4.64 13.28
C CYS A 141 4.60 -5.24 13.75
N VAL A 142 3.49 -4.79 13.16
CA VAL A 142 2.17 -5.37 13.43
C VAL A 142 2.14 -6.85 13.08
N ASN A 143 2.66 -7.25 11.91
CA ASN A 143 2.67 -8.64 11.49
C ASN A 143 3.55 -9.52 12.39
N ASP A 144 4.70 -9.02 12.83
CA ASP A 144 5.59 -9.72 13.77
C ASP A 144 4.86 -10.02 15.09
N ILE A 145 4.22 -8.99 15.67
CA ILE A 145 3.39 -9.12 16.89
C ILE A 145 2.26 -10.14 16.69
N MET A 146 1.63 -10.15 15.51
CA MET A 146 0.55 -11.08 15.18
C MET A 146 1.03 -12.52 15.04
N SER A 147 2.29 -12.73 14.64
CA SER A 147 2.88 -14.03 14.37
C SER A 147 3.53 -14.67 15.60
N GLU A 148 3.94 -13.87 16.58
CA GLU A 148 4.46 -14.35 17.84
C GLU A 148 3.43 -15.23 18.57
N LYS A 149 3.87 -16.36 19.13
CA LYS A 149 3.00 -17.25 19.92
C LYS A 149 2.78 -16.67 21.31
N GLU A 150 1.58 -16.87 21.87
CA GLU A 150 1.34 -16.58 23.29
C GLU A 150 2.23 -17.47 24.15
N VAL A 151 2.89 -16.84 25.12
CA VAL A 151 3.69 -17.55 26.12
C VAL A 151 2.72 -18.19 27.11
N LYS A 152 2.69 -19.53 27.15
CA LYS A 152 1.78 -20.31 28.02
C LYS A 152 2.41 -20.55 29.39
N THR A 153 1.71 -20.13 30.45
CA THR A 153 2.03 -20.45 31.85
C THR A 153 1.23 -21.68 32.31
N LYS A 154 1.86 -22.56 33.10
CA LYS A 154 1.18 -23.71 33.76
C LYS A 154 1.34 -23.62 35.28
N PHE A 155 0.27 -23.98 36.00
CA PHE A 155 0.22 -24.06 37.47
C PHE A 155 0.28 -25.52 37.92
N ASN A 156 1.03 -25.82 38.98
CA ASN A 156 0.98 -27.11 39.66
C ASN A 156 0.28 -26.96 41.04
N ASN A 157 -0.66 -27.87 41.34
CA ASN A 157 -1.41 -27.91 42.60
C ASN A 157 -0.63 -28.62 43.73
N LEU A 158 0.63 -28.26 43.97
CA LEU A 158 1.49 -28.96 44.94
C LEU A 158 1.90 -28.10 46.15
N GLY A 159 1.01 -27.24 46.65
CA GLY A 159 1.20 -26.55 47.94
C GLY A 159 2.31 -25.49 47.99
N GLU A 160 3.09 -25.33 46.92
CA GLU A 160 4.08 -24.26 46.72
C GLU A 160 3.78 -23.52 45.40
N GLU A 161 3.89 -22.19 45.39
CA GLU A 161 3.65 -21.34 44.21
C GLU A 161 4.79 -21.44 43.19
N GLU A 162 4.94 -22.59 42.55
CA GLU A 162 5.89 -22.76 41.45
C GLU A 162 5.25 -22.48 40.09
N PHE A 163 5.80 -21.50 39.36
CA PHE A 163 5.33 -21.14 38.03
C PHE A 163 6.26 -21.73 36.97
N PHE A 164 5.65 -22.30 35.93
CA PHE A 164 6.39 -22.80 34.78
C PHE A 164 5.89 -22.16 33.49
N VAL A 165 6.83 -21.89 32.59
CA VAL A 165 6.57 -21.34 31.26
C VAL A 165 7.22 -22.21 30.19
N LYS A 166 6.57 -22.34 29.03
CA LYS A 166 7.17 -22.96 27.86
C LYS A 166 7.69 -21.90 26.90
N LEU A 167 9.00 -21.81 26.74
CA LEU A 167 9.68 -20.88 25.83
C LEU A 167 10.41 -21.67 24.74
N PHE A 168 10.58 -21.06 23.56
CA PHE A 168 11.47 -21.62 22.55
C PHE A 168 12.92 -21.30 22.93
N ASP A 169 13.81 -22.27 22.80
CA ASP A 169 15.24 -22.02 22.91
C ASP A 169 15.80 -21.36 21.65
N ASP A 170 17.08 -20.99 21.69
CA ASP A 170 17.79 -20.34 20.57
C ASP A 170 17.81 -21.19 19.27
N PHE A 171 17.43 -22.46 19.36
CA PHE A 171 17.33 -23.41 18.26
C PHE A 171 15.87 -23.69 17.83
N GLY A 172 14.90 -22.95 18.37
CA GLY A 172 13.48 -23.07 18.01
C GLY A 172 12.76 -24.27 18.61
N SER A 173 13.32 -24.93 19.64
CA SER A 173 12.70 -26.04 20.36
C SER A 173 11.99 -25.58 21.63
N LEU A 174 10.77 -26.06 21.87
CA LEU A 174 9.96 -25.64 23.03
C LEU A 174 10.45 -26.32 24.32
N LYS A 175 11.02 -25.56 25.26
CA LYS A 175 11.52 -26.01 26.57
C LYS A 175 10.75 -25.39 27.73
N GLN A 176 10.72 -26.08 28.87
CA GLN A 176 10.04 -25.65 30.08
C GLN A 176 11.03 -24.98 31.03
N HIS A 177 10.70 -23.77 31.51
CA HIS A 177 11.49 -22.98 32.44
C HIS A 177 10.67 -22.70 33.70
N LYS A 178 11.31 -22.78 34.87
CA LYS A 178 10.74 -22.33 36.15
C LYS A 178 10.90 -20.81 36.26
N ILE A 179 9.86 -20.10 36.68
CA ILE A 179 9.84 -18.65 36.82
C ILE A 179 9.24 -18.24 38.17
N ASP A 180 9.48 -17.00 38.59
CA ASP A 180 8.91 -16.42 39.80
C ASP A 180 7.59 -15.66 39.53
N LEU A 181 6.98 -15.16 40.61
CA LEU A 181 5.71 -14.42 40.57
C LEU A 181 5.82 -13.07 39.83
N LEU A 182 6.98 -12.41 39.90
CA LEU A 182 7.23 -11.13 39.21
C LEU A 182 7.24 -11.34 37.70
N MET A 183 8.03 -12.30 37.23
CA MET A 183 8.09 -12.69 35.81
C MET A 183 6.74 -13.15 35.29
N LYS A 184 5.97 -13.91 36.06
CA LYS A 184 4.60 -14.29 35.69
C LYS A 184 3.74 -13.05 35.41
N ASN A 185 3.72 -12.08 36.33
CA ASN A 185 2.90 -10.88 36.21
C ASN A 185 3.32 -10.03 34.99
N GLU A 186 4.61 -9.97 34.66
CA GLU A 186 5.09 -9.29 33.46
C GLU A 186 4.66 -9.99 32.17
N ILE A 187 4.76 -11.32 32.12
CA ILE A 187 4.32 -12.13 30.97
C ILE A 187 2.81 -11.98 30.76
N GLU A 188 2.01 -12.02 31.83
CA GLU A 188 0.55 -11.84 31.75
C GLU A 188 0.17 -10.43 31.29
N LYS A 189 0.86 -9.38 31.76
CA LYS A 189 0.68 -8.02 31.26
C LYS A 189 1.00 -7.92 29.77
N SER A 190 2.14 -8.45 29.33
CA SER A 190 2.56 -8.44 27.92
C SER A 190 1.54 -9.15 27.01
N ASN A 191 1.11 -10.35 27.39
CA ASN A 191 0.06 -11.10 26.68
C ASN A 191 -1.27 -10.31 26.60
N ASN A 192 -1.64 -9.58 27.67
CA ASN A 192 -2.87 -8.77 27.68
C ASN A 192 -2.77 -7.55 26.76
N TYR A 193 -1.62 -6.84 26.75
CA TYR A 193 -1.37 -5.74 25.80
C TYR A 193 -1.44 -6.24 24.35
N LYS A 194 -0.82 -7.39 24.07
CA LYS A 194 -0.88 -8.04 22.77
C LYS A 194 -2.32 -8.35 22.35
N LYS A 195 -3.14 -8.91 23.24
CA LYS A 195 -4.56 -9.19 22.99
C LYS A 195 -5.37 -7.92 22.75
N SER A 196 -5.11 -6.85 23.49
CA SER A 196 -5.73 -5.53 23.30
C SER A 196 -5.39 -4.96 21.92
N PHE A 197 -4.12 -4.99 21.54
CA PHE A 197 -3.65 -4.55 20.23
C PHE A 197 -4.25 -5.39 19.09
N LEU A 198 -4.27 -6.71 19.24
CA LEU A 198 -4.92 -7.64 18.32
C LEU A 198 -6.40 -7.32 18.14
N ASN A 199 -7.10 -6.98 19.22
CA ASN A 199 -8.50 -6.54 19.16
C ASN A 199 -8.67 -5.23 18.38
N VAL A 200 -7.80 -4.25 18.59
CA VAL A 200 -7.82 -2.97 17.84
C VAL A 200 -7.59 -3.22 16.34
N VAL A 201 -6.59 -4.01 15.99
CA VAL A 201 -6.30 -4.34 14.58
C VAL A 201 -7.44 -5.15 13.96
N ASN A 202 -8.00 -6.13 14.67
CA ASN A 202 -9.14 -6.92 14.17
C ASN A 202 -10.40 -6.08 14.00
N LYS A 203 -10.68 -5.14 14.91
CA LYS A 203 -11.78 -4.16 14.75
C LYS A 203 -11.53 -3.27 13.53
N SER A 204 -10.30 -2.81 13.32
CA SER A 204 -9.92 -1.99 12.16
C SER A 204 -10.04 -2.76 10.84
N LYS A 205 -9.58 -4.03 10.80
CA LYS A 205 -9.76 -4.94 9.66
C LYS A 205 -11.23 -5.25 9.41
N LYS A 206 -12.06 -5.43 10.45
CA LYS A 206 -13.52 -5.58 10.32
C LYS A 206 -14.19 -4.31 9.79
N LEU A 207 -13.70 -3.12 10.14
CA LEU A 207 -14.16 -1.86 9.54
C LEU A 207 -13.90 -1.87 8.03
N ILE A 208 -12.64 -2.13 7.62
CA ILE A 208 -12.23 -2.19 6.21
C ILE A 208 -12.98 -3.30 5.45
N GLY A 209 -13.16 -4.47 6.07
CA GLY A 209 -13.95 -5.57 5.55
C GLY A 209 -15.43 -5.26 5.44
N SER A 210 -16.00 -4.50 6.38
CA SER A 210 -17.39 -4.03 6.32
C SER A 210 -17.59 -2.98 5.23
N PHE A 211 -16.60 -2.14 4.94
CA PHE A 211 -16.62 -1.27 3.76
C PHE A 211 -16.53 -2.06 2.44
N LYS A 212 -15.70 -3.12 2.38
CA LYS A 212 -15.70 -4.04 1.22
C LYS A 212 -17.04 -4.79 1.10
N HIS A 213 -17.61 -5.21 2.22
CA HIS A 213 -18.90 -5.88 2.23
C HIS A 213 -20.04 -4.92 1.89
N SER A 214 -19.97 -3.63 2.24
CA SER A 214 -20.95 -2.62 1.80
C SER A 214 -20.86 -2.39 0.29
N ILE A 215 -19.65 -2.40 -0.28
CA ILE A 215 -19.45 -2.37 -1.74
C ILE A 215 -20.05 -3.63 -2.39
N GLN A 216 -19.81 -4.81 -1.82
CA GLN A 216 -20.32 -6.08 -2.37
C GLN A 216 -21.82 -6.28 -2.14
N LEU A 217 -22.39 -5.74 -1.05
CA LEU A 217 -23.84 -5.62 -0.82
C LEU A 217 -24.46 -4.67 -1.84
N THR A 218 -23.78 -3.56 -2.17
CA THR A 218 -24.22 -2.66 -3.25
C THR A 218 -24.20 -3.38 -4.60
N GLU A 219 -23.21 -4.24 -4.87
CA GLU A 219 -23.16 -5.08 -6.07
C GLU A 219 -24.23 -6.19 -6.08
N ASN A 220 -24.53 -6.79 -4.94
CA ASN A 220 -25.54 -7.84 -4.81
C ASN A 220 -26.97 -7.29 -4.84
N LEU A 221 -27.20 -6.09 -4.31
CA LEU A 221 -28.45 -5.34 -4.48
C LEU A 221 -28.67 -5.02 -5.96
N ARG A 222 -27.63 -4.56 -6.67
CA ARG A 222 -27.67 -4.37 -8.14
C ARG A 222 -27.92 -5.66 -8.93
N LYS A 223 -27.48 -6.83 -8.44
CA LYS A 223 -27.80 -8.14 -9.06
C LYS A 223 -29.24 -8.57 -8.79
N LYS A 224 -29.80 -8.26 -7.61
CA LYS A 224 -31.20 -8.56 -7.27
C LYS A 224 -32.19 -7.62 -7.96
N GLU A 225 -31.84 -6.35 -8.17
CA GLU A 225 -32.65 -5.43 -9.00
C GLU A 225 -32.80 -5.93 -10.45
N LYS A 226 -31.81 -6.67 -10.98
CA LYS A 226 -31.87 -7.31 -12.31
C LYS A 226 -32.74 -8.57 -12.40
N LEU A 227 -33.24 -9.09 -11.28
CA LEU A 227 -34.13 -10.26 -11.22
C LEU A 227 -35.60 -9.85 -11.02
N ILE A 228 -35.85 -8.59 -10.68
CA ILE A 228 -37.18 -8.03 -10.39
C ILE A 228 -37.68 -7.16 -11.57
N PHE A 229 -36.86 -6.95 -12.60
CA PHE A 229 -37.21 -6.33 -13.88
C PHE A 229 -36.86 -7.24 -15.05
#